data_AF-A0A260QZD2-F1
#
_entry.id   AF-A0A260QZD2-F1
#
_cell.length_a   1.000
_cell.length_b   1.000
_cell.length_c   1.000
_cell.angle_alpha   90.00
_cell.angle_beta   90.00
_cell.angle_gamma   90.00
#
_symmetry.space_group_name_H-M   'P 1'
#
loop_
_entity.id
_entity.type
_entity.pdbx_description
1 polymer ?
#
loop_
_entity_poly.entity_id
_entity_poly.type
_entity_poly.pdbx_seq_one_letter_code
_entity_poly.pdbx_strand_id
1 'polypeptide(L)'
;MVALIEIEFAPHWVNAALVRTLARPFVTIDGVEHRQSWTEPSTYALEPGRHELTAFIRYRGTNAALGTGRRTVSVQAGQQVSLRARNGWANHMPFELELRRAPGLDV
;
A
#
# COMPACT_ATOMS: atom_id res chain seq x y z
N MET A 1 -12.66 -4.69 19.44
CA MET A 1 -12.88 -5.22 18.07
C MET A 1 -11.88 -4.53 17.17
N VAL A 2 -11.03 -5.29 16.47
CA VAL A 2 -9.99 -4.73 15.60
C VAL A 2 -10.58 -4.22 14.28
N ALA A 3 -9.88 -3.30 13.63
CA ALA A 3 -10.15 -2.92 12.25
C ALA A 3 -9.35 -3.81 11.29
N LEU A 4 -9.77 -3.90 10.03
CA LEU A 4 -9.04 -4.56 8.97
C LEU A 4 -8.62 -3.55 7.90
N ILE A 5 -7.39 -3.64 7.45
CA ILE A 5 -6.92 -2.91 6.27
C ILE A 5 -6.45 -3.88 5.20
N GLU A 6 -6.97 -3.73 3.99
CA GLU A 6 -6.56 -4.46 2.81
C GLU A 6 -5.76 -3.51 1.90
N ILE A 7 -4.62 -3.98 1.41
CA ILE A 7 -3.70 -3.16 0.60
C ILE A 7 -3.36 -3.91 -0.69
N GLU A 8 -3.73 -3.31 -1.83
CA GLU A 8 -3.43 -3.80 -3.17
C GLU A 8 -2.31 -2.94 -3.79
N PHE A 9 -1.29 -3.59 -4.38
CA PHE A 9 -0.29 -2.89 -5.19
C PHE A 9 -0.60 -3.06 -6.68
N ALA A 10 -0.86 -1.93 -7.35
CA ALA A 10 -1.23 -1.91 -8.76
C ALA A 10 -0.20 -1.12 -9.57
N PRO A 11 0.73 -1.82 -10.25
CA PRO A 11 1.70 -1.14 -11.08
C PRO A 11 1.05 -0.59 -12.36
N HIS A 12 1.61 0.49 -12.88
CA HIS A 12 1.17 1.14 -14.09
C HIS A 12 1.40 0.22 -15.28
N TRP A 13 0.41 0.09 -16.16
CA TRP A 13 0.43 -0.91 -17.23
C TRP A 13 1.68 -0.85 -18.13
N VAL A 14 2.20 0.35 -18.39
CA VAL A 14 3.42 0.59 -19.18
C VAL A 14 4.67 -0.05 -18.56
N ASN A 15 4.81 0.01 -17.24
CA ASN A 15 5.99 -0.50 -16.52
C ASN A 15 5.73 -1.80 -15.74
N ALA A 16 4.50 -2.31 -15.78
CA ALA A 16 4.02 -3.42 -14.96
C ALA A 16 4.86 -4.68 -15.11
N ALA A 17 5.17 -5.10 -16.34
CA ALA A 17 5.96 -6.31 -16.58
C ALA A 17 7.37 -6.19 -15.97
N LEU A 18 8.01 -5.03 -16.14
CA LEU A 18 9.35 -4.76 -15.63
C LEU A 18 9.37 -4.75 -14.09
N VAL A 19 8.48 -3.99 -13.45
CA VAL A 19 8.47 -3.87 -11.99
C VAL A 19 8.02 -5.16 -11.30
N ARG A 20 7.11 -5.95 -11.91
CA ARG A 20 6.76 -7.27 -11.39
C ARG A 20 7.96 -8.22 -11.37
N THR A 21 8.80 -8.15 -12.41
CA THR A 21 9.97 -9.02 -12.60
C THR A 21 11.17 -8.58 -11.78
N LEU A 22 11.40 -7.26 -11.66
CA LEU A 22 12.61 -6.72 -11.07
C LEU A 22 12.41 -6.13 -9.69
N ALA A 23 11.20 -5.72 -9.30
CA ALA A 23 10.94 -5.09 -8.02
C ALA A 23 9.96 -5.89 -7.15
N ARG A 24 10.02 -5.63 -5.84
CA ARG A 24 9.09 -6.15 -4.84
C ARG A 24 8.40 -4.97 -4.14
N PRO A 25 7.08 -5.01 -3.95
CA PRO A 25 6.37 -3.98 -3.21
C PRO A 25 6.47 -4.21 -1.71
N PHE A 26 6.41 -3.12 -0.97
CA PHE A 26 6.44 -3.09 0.48
C PHE A 26 5.52 -1.98 0.98
N VAL A 27 4.95 -2.20 2.16
CA VAL A 27 4.26 -1.18 2.92
C VAL A 27 4.80 -1.17 4.34
N THR A 28 4.98 0.01 4.93
CA THR A 28 5.12 0.12 6.38
C THR A 28 3.82 0.58 7.00
N ILE A 29 3.41 -0.06 8.09
CA ILE A 29 2.28 0.35 8.92
C ILE A 29 2.87 0.77 10.28
N ASP A 30 2.76 2.05 10.63
CA ASP A 30 3.34 2.64 11.85
C ASP A 30 4.83 2.28 12.02
N GLY A 31 5.57 2.30 10.91
CA GLY A 31 6.99 1.97 10.86
C GLY A 31 7.33 0.47 10.78
N VAL A 32 6.34 -0.43 10.92
CA VAL A 32 6.55 -1.88 10.76
C VAL A 32 6.45 -2.24 9.28
N GLU A 33 7.54 -2.78 8.71
CA GLU A 33 7.60 -3.16 7.30
C GLU A 33 6.93 -4.51 7.01
N HIS A 34 6.14 -4.54 5.94
CA HIS A 34 5.52 -5.73 5.40
C HIS A 34 5.82 -5.85 3.91
N ARG A 35 6.31 -7.03 3.51
CA ARG A 35 6.45 -7.39 2.10
C ARG A 35 5.06 -7.62 1.48
N GLN A 36 4.89 -7.14 0.26
CA GLN A 36 3.64 -7.23 -0.48
C GLN A 36 3.77 -8.10 -1.74
N SER A 37 2.62 -8.47 -2.31
CA SER A 37 2.51 -9.08 -3.63
C SER A 37 2.07 -8.07 -4.68
N TRP A 38 2.41 -8.33 -5.94
CA TRP A 38 1.89 -7.58 -7.09
C TRP A 38 0.57 -8.15 -7.64
N THR A 39 0.20 -9.35 -7.21
CA THR A 39 -0.94 -10.11 -7.74
C THR A 39 -2.07 -10.25 -6.74
N GLU A 40 -1.75 -10.21 -5.45
CA GLU A 40 -2.69 -10.48 -4.36
C GLU A 40 -2.67 -9.33 -3.36
N PRO A 41 -3.83 -8.87 -2.89
CA PRO A 41 -3.89 -7.92 -1.78
C PRO A 41 -3.46 -8.60 -0.48
N SER A 42 -2.92 -7.81 0.45
CA SER A 42 -2.64 -8.29 1.82
C SER A 42 -3.56 -7.61 2.82
N THR A 43 -4.00 -8.36 3.82
CA THR A 43 -4.87 -7.86 4.89
C THR A 43 -4.14 -7.82 6.23
N TYR A 44 -4.32 -6.75 7.00
CA TYR A 44 -3.75 -6.55 8.33
C TYR A 44 -4.84 -6.17 9.32
N ALA A 45 -4.74 -6.70 10.54
CA ALA A 45 -5.53 -6.24 11.67
C ALA A 45 -4.87 -5.02 12.31
N LEU A 46 -5.65 -3.96 12.54
CA LEU A 46 -5.21 -2.73 13.18
C LEU A 46 -6.05 -2.46 14.42
N GLU A 47 -5.42 -1.86 15.42
CA GLU A 47 -6.18 -1.25 16.51
C GLU A 47 -7.01 -0.07 15.98
N PRO A 48 -8.16 0.27 16.57
CA PRO A 48 -8.88 1.48 16.20
C PRO A 48 -8.03 2.73 16.48
N GLY A 49 -7.91 3.62 15.51
CA GLY A 49 -7.05 4.79 15.63
C GLY A 49 -6.51 5.32 14.31
N ARG A 50 -5.49 6.17 14.44
CA ARG A 50 -4.80 6.81 13.32
C ARG A 50 -3.51 6.04 13.02
N HIS A 51 -3.36 5.59 11.78
CA HIS A 51 -2.20 4.82 11.32
C HIS A 51 -1.49 5.51 10.17
N GLU A 52 -0.16 5.50 10.20
CA GLU A 52 0.67 5.97 9.10
C GLU A 52 1.07 4.80 8.20
N LEU A 53 0.77 4.96 6.91
CA LEU A 53 1.09 4.00 5.88
C LEU A 53 2.11 4.61 4.92
N THR A 54 3.18 3.85 4.63
CA THR A 54 4.13 4.21 3.59
C THR A 54 4.26 3.07 2.58
N ALA A 55 3.88 3.30 1.32
CA ALA A 55 4.06 2.36 0.22
C ALA A 55 5.32 2.68 -0.58
N PHE A 56 6.06 1.65 -0.98
CA PHE A 56 7.26 1.79 -1.81
C PHE A 56 7.61 0.47 -2.49
N ILE A 57 8.57 0.49 -3.40
CA ILE A 57 9.18 -0.71 -3.99
C ILE A 57 10.68 -0.76 -3.74
N ARG A 58 11.24 -1.97 -3.78
CA ARG A 58 12.69 -2.20 -3.89
C ARG A 58 12.99 -3.07 -5.08
N TYR A 59 14.03 -2.75 -5.83
CA TYR A 59 14.56 -3.69 -6.83
C TYR A 59 15.14 -4.92 -6.12
N ARG A 60 15.03 -6.08 -6.76
CA ARG A 60 15.64 -7.33 -6.29
C ARG A 60 17.16 -7.11 -6.19
N GLY A 61 17.72 -7.37 -5.01
CA GLY A 61 19.15 -7.17 -4.74
C GLY A 61 19.53 -5.76 -4.30
N THR A 62 18.57 -4.83 -4.14
CA THR A 62 18.85 -3.49 -3.59
C THR A 62 18.02 -3.21 -2.34
N ASN A 63 18.53 -2.32 -1.48
CA ASN A 63 17.82 -1.85 -0.29
C ASN A 63 17.16 -0.47 -0.48
N ALA A 64 17.36 0.16 -1.63
CA ALA A 64 16.83 1.48 -1.93
C ALA A 64 15.31 1.43 -2.08
N ALA A 65 14.61 2.20 -1.24
CA ALA A 65 13.17 2.43 -1.37
C ALA A 65 12.91 3.43 -2.50
N LEU A 66 12.03 3.06 -3.43
CA LEU A 66 11.65 3.88 -4.58
C LEU A 66 10.15 4.13 -4.57
N GLY A 67 9.77 5.31 -5.09
CA GLY A 67 8.38 5.71 -5.21
C GLY A 67 7.70 5.85 -3.85
N THR A 68 8.39 6.30 -2.82
CA THR A 68 7.81 6.38 -1.46
C THR A 68 6.55 7.26 -1.43
N GLY A 69 5.41 6.66 -1.12
CA GLY A 69 4.11 7.29 -0.97
C GLY A 69 3.59 7.17 0.44
N ARG A 70 3.15 8.27 1.07
CA ARG A 70 2.64 8.27 2.45
C ARG A 70 1.16 8.59 2.50
N ARG A 71 0.44 7.92 3.39
CA ARG A 71 -0.96 8.22 3.70
C ARG A 71 -1.25 7.92 5.15
N THR A 72 -1.98 8.82 5.81
CA THR A 72 -2.61 8.50 7.07
C THR A 72 -4.02 7.98 6.83
N VAL A 73 -4.40 6.92 7.54
CA VAL A 73 -5.79 6.44 7.64
C VAL A 73 -6.25 6.46 9.08
N SER A 74 -7.53 6.77 9.29
CA SER A 74 -8.20 6.61 10.57
C SER A 74 -9.19 5.46 10.44
N VAL A 75 -9.12 4.48 11.34
CA VAL A 75 -10.00 3.30 11.33
C VAL A 75 -10.75 3.18 12.65
N GLN A 76 -12.02 2.78 12.57
CA GLN A 76 -12.86 2.48 13.72
C GLN A 76 -12.90 0.98 14.01
N ALA A 77 -13.31 0.61 15.22
CA ALA A 77 -13.46 -0.79 15.62
C ALA A 77 -14.42 -1.53 14.68
N GLY A 78 -13.97 -2.66 14.10
CA GLY A 78 -14.75 -3.43 13.14
C GLY A 78 -14.82 -2.86 11.73
N GLN A 79 -14.18 -1.73 11.46
CA GLN A 79 -14.14 -1.14 10.13
C GLN A 79 -13.19 -1.94 9.22
N GLN A 80 -13.57 -2.10 7.95
CA GLN A 80 -12.71 -2.67 6.91
C GLN A 80 -12.37 -1.62 5.87
N VAL A 81 -11.09 -1.30 5.70
CA VAL A 81 -10.63 -0.30 4.74
C VAL A 81 -9.82 -0.97 3.64
N SER A 82 -10.12 -0.69 2.37
CA SER A 82 -9.32 -1.15 1.23
C SER A 82 -8.57 0.02 0.60
N LEU A 83 -7.25 -0.13 0.46
CA LEU A 83 -6.35 0.82 -0.18
C LEU A 83 -5.71 0.23 -1.42
N ARG A 84 -5.39 1.09 -2.39
CA ARG A 84 -4.60 0.74 -3.56
C ARG A 84 -3.40 1.65 -3.70
N ALA A 85 -2.21 1.07 -3.68
CA ALA A 85 -0.97 1.75 -4.00
C ALA A 85 -0.74 1.71 -5.51
N ARG A 86 -0.76 2.87 -6.18
CA ARG A 86 -0.50 3.02 -7.62
C ARG A 86 0.80 3.76 -7.85
N ASN A 87 1.67 3.28 -8.73
CA ASN A 87 2.82 4.07 -9.17
C ASN A 87 2.46 4.96 -10.37
N GLY A 88 3.17 6.07 -10.50
CA GLY A 88 3.20 6.85 -11.73
C GLY A 88 3.86 6.09 -12.91
N TRP A 89 3.88 6.75 -14.06
CA TRP A 89 4.45 6.19 -15.29
C TRP A 89 5.96 5.89 -15.18
N ALA A 90 6.69 6.66 -14.38
CA ALA A 90 8.10 6.42 -14.09
C ALA A 90 8.32 5.73 -12.73
N ASN A 91 9.30 4.82 -12.65
CA ASN A 91 9.54 3.97 -11.47
C ASN A 91 9.98 4.74 -10.21
N HIS A 92 10.46 5.98 -10.37
CA HIS A 92 10.87 6.85 -9.28
C HIS A 92 9.71 7.75 -8.78
N MET A 93 8.57 7.75 -9.47
CA MET A 93 7.40 8.53 -9.03
C MET A 93 6.80 7.91 -7.77
N PRO A 94 6.35 8.76 -6.82
CA PRO A 94 5.74 8.29 -5.59
C PRO A 94 4.51 7.42 -5.88
N PHE A 95 4.32 6.41 -5.04
CA PHE A 95 3.08 5.66 -4.98
C PHE A 95 1.99 6.57 -4.42
N GLU A 96 0.85 6.59 -5.08
CA GLU A 96 -0.36 7.17 -4.51
C GLU A 96 -1.15 6.05 -3.84
N LEU A 97 -1.37 6.18 -2.52
CA LEU A 97 -2.24 5.29 -1.76
C LEU A 97 -3.66 5.82 -1.88
N GLU A 98 -4.47 5.26 -2.78
CA GLU A 98 -5.87 5.61 -2.99
C GLU A 98 -6.79 4.81 -2.07
N LEU A 99 -7.82 5.45 -1.51
CA LEU A 99 -8.87 4.75 -0.77
C LEU A 99 -9.87 4.18 -1.77
N ARG A 100 -10.05 2.85 -1.78
CA ARG A 100 -11.02 2.18 -2.65
C ARG A 100 -12.35 1.94 -1.98
N ARG A 101 -12.33 1.60 -0.70
CA ARG A 101 -13.53 1.32 0.08
C ARG A 101 -13.28 1.62 1.54
N ALA A 102 -14.20 2.37 2.14
CA ALA A 102 -14.39 2.46 3.57
C ALA A 102 -15.91 2.35 3.80
N PRO A 103 -16.43 1.28 4.43
CA PRO A 103 -17.76 1.32 5.02
C PRO A 103 -17.77 2.50 6.01
N GLY A 104 -18.73 3.42 5.86
CA GLY A 104 -18.92 4.57 6.75
C GLY A 104 -18.41 5.93 6.25
N LEU A 105 -18.00 6.06 4.99
CA LEU A 105 -17.87 7.37 4.33
C LEU A 105 -19.09 7.58 3.42
N ASP A 106 -20.25 7.75 4.06
CA ASP A 106 -21.38 8.40 3.40
C ASP A 106 -21.00 9.88 3.25
N VAL A 107 -20.91 10.33 2.00
CA VAL A 107 -20.85 11.75 1.61
C VAL A 107 -22.15 12.45 1.98
#